data_AF-A0A7C4D586-F1
#
_entry.id   AF-A0A7C4D586-F1
#
_cell.length_a   1.000
_cell.length_b   1.000
_cell.length_c   1.000
_cell.angle_alpha   90.00
_cell.angle_beta   90.00
_cell.angle_gamma   90.00
#
_symmetry.space_group_name_H-M   'P 1'
#
loop_
_entity.id
_entity.type
_entity.pdbx_description
1 polymer ?
#
loop_
_entity_poly.entity_id
_entity_poly.type
_entity_poly.pdbx_seq_one_letter_code
_entity_poly.pdbx_strand_id
1 'polypeptide(L)'
;MSGVSRDEILNVLKEIRDLLAPKPAPPPKGLIAEFKDFLSKYKVMGMAVAFITGIYLGALVQSLVNDLLMPIIELATPGIPWEQITLGPFRIGSFLGALITFLIVAFVIFLIVKVTKKWGIE
;
A
#
# COMPACT_ATOMS: atom_id res chain seq x y z
N MET A 1 5.24 -27.62 -60.30
CA MET A 1 4.88 -27.03 -58.99
C MET A 1 4.80 -25.52 -59.19
N SER A 2 3.60 -25.01 -59.48
CA SER A 2 3.36 -23.57 -59.68
C SER A 2 3.69 -22.85 -58.36
N GLY A 3 4.69 -21.97 -58.40
CA GLY A 3 5.11 -21.19 -57.24
C GLY A 3 4.01 -20.22 -56.85
N VAL A 4 3.32 -20.48 -55.75
CA VAL A 4 2.41 -19.53 -55.11
C VAL A 4 3.21 -18.27 -54.78
N SER A 5 2.73 -17.10 -55.23
CA SER A 5 3.43 -15.84 -55.00
C SER A 5 3.41 -15.48 -53.51
N ARG A 6 4.49 -14.86 -53.00
CA ARG A 6 4.53 -14.41 -51.60
C ARG A 6 3.38 -13.44 -51.27
N ASP A 7 2.95 -12.65 -52.24
CA ASP A 7 1.84 -11.70 -52.07
C ASP A 7 0.49 -12.40 -51.85
N GLU A 8 0.30 -13.53 -52.52
CA GLU A 8 -0.88 -14.38 -52.38
C GLU A 8 -0.92 -15.04 -51.00
N ILE A 9 0.23 -15.53 -50.54
CA ILE A 9 0.40 -16.06 -49.17
C ILE A 9 0.09 -14.97 -48.14
N LEU A 10 0.55 -13.73 -48.33
CA LEU A 10 0.28 -12.63 -47.40
C LEU A 10 -1.20 -12.24 -47.33
N ASN A 11 -1.93 -12.33 -48.44
CA ASN A 11 -3.37 -12.08 -48.45
C ASN A 11 -4.14 -13.16 -47.69
N VAL A 12 -3.81 -14.45 -47.91
CA VAL A 12 -4.41 -15.56 -47.17
C VAL A 12 -4.10 -15.47 -45.66
N LEU A 13 -2.89 -15.07 -45.29
CA LEU A 13 -2.53 -14.89 -43.88
C LEU A 13 -3.29 -13.75 -43.21
N LYS A 14 -3.56 -12.65 -43.92
CA LYS A 14 -4.40 -11.57 -43.41
C LYS A 14 -5.84 -12.03 -43.21
N GLU A 15 -6.39 -12.78 -44.17
CA GLU A 15 -7.73 -13.35 -44.08
C GLU A 15 -7.85 -14.35 -42.91
N ILE A 16 -6.90 -15.27 -42.77
CA ILE A 16 -6.84 -16.20 -41.62
C ILE A 16 -6.70 -15.42 -40.30
N ARG A 17 -5.84 -14.40 -40.24
CA ARG A 17 -5.68 -13.56 -39.05
C ARG A 17 -7.00 -12.86 -38.70
N ASP A 18 -7.72 -12.34 -39.68
CA ASP A 18 -8.97 -11.62 -39.43
C ASP A 18 -10.12 -12.58 -39.06
N LEU A 19 -10.11 -13.82 -39.58
CA LEU A 19 -11.02 -14.90 -39.18
C LEU A 19 -10.71 -15.46 -37.78
N LEU A 20 -9.45 -15.40 -37.35
CA LEU A 20 -8.99 -15.90 -36.05
C LEU A 20 -8.85 -14.82 -34.99
N ALA A 21 -8.88 -13.53 -35.36
CA ALA A 21 -8.90 -12.43 -34.42
C ALA A 21 -10.23 -12.51 -33.65
N PRO A 22 -10.20 -12.80 -32.33
CA PRO A 22 -11.43 -12.83 -31.56
C PRO A 22 -12.08 -11.45 -31.67
N LYS A 23 -13.34 -11.42 -32.12
CA LYS A 23 -14.15 -10.20 -32.23
C LYS A 23 -13.94 -9.37 -30.96
N PRO A 24 -13.47 -8.11 -31.05
CA PRO A 24 -13.11 -7.33 -29.88
C PRO A 24 -14.26 -7.36 -28.88
N ALA A 25 -13.96 -7.72 -27.63
CA ALA A 25 -14.96 -7.86 -26.60
C ALA A 25 -15.83 -6.59 -26.56
N PRO A 26 -17.17 -6.72 -26.56
CA PRO A 26 -18.04 -5.55 -26.61
C PRO A 26 -17.68 -4.60 -25.46
N PRO A 27 -17.62 -3.28 -25.72
CA PRO A 27 -17.29 -2.32 -24.69
C PRO A 27 -18.26 -2.49 -23.50
N PRO A 28 -17.77 -2.42 -22.26
CA PRO A 28 -18.62 -2.54 -21.09
C PRO A 28 -19.76 -1.54 -21.18
N LYS A 29 -21.01 -2.01 -21.06
CA LYS A 29 -22.19 -1.14 -21.17
C LYS A 29 -22.56 -0.60 -19.80
N GLY A 30 -22.58 0.72 -19.67
CA GLY A 30 -23.07 1.42 -18.50
C GLY A 30 -21.98 1.71 -17.46
N LEU A 31 -22.22 2.76 -16.68
CA LEU A 31 -21.23 3.36 -15.77
C LEU A 31 -20.63 2.35 -14.77
N ILE A 32 -21.41 1.40 -14.26
CA ILE A 32 -20.93 0.39 -13.30
C ILE A 32 -19.95 -0.58 -13.96
N ALA A 33 -20.22 -0.99 -15.21
CA ALA A 33 -19.36 -1.90 -15.95
C ALA A 33 -18.06 -1.19 -16.36
N GLU A 34 -18.15 0.07 -16.81
CA GLU A 34 -16.98 0.92 -17.12
C GLU A 34 -16.13 1.18 -15.86
N PHE A 35 -16.76 1.42 -14.71
CA PHE A 35 -16.05 1.62 -13.45
C PHE A 35 -15.35 0.36 -12.96
N LYS A 36 -16.00 -0.81 -13.04
CA LYS A 36 -15.36 -2.09 -12.72
C LYS A 36 -14.20 -2.38 -13.65
N ASP A 37 -14.35 -2.11 -14.94
CA ASP A 37 -13.29 -2.26 -15.94
C ASP A 37 -12.11 -1.32 -15.64
N PHE A 38 -12.39 -0.06 -15.28
CA PHE A 38 -11.40 0.90 -14.80
C PHE A 38 -10.63 0.36 -13.58
N LEU A 39 -11.33 -0.04 -12.51
CA LEU A 39 -10.68 -0.57 -11.31
C LEU A 39 -9.78 -1.78 -11.61
N SER A 40 -10.20 -2.63 -12.53
CA SER A 40 -9.46 -3.82 -12.95
C SER A 40 -8.23 -3.44 -13.80
N LYS A 41 -8.40 -2.54 -14.77
CA LYS A 41 -7.36 -2.06 -15.70
C LYS A 41 -6.23 -1.33 -14.97
N TYR A 42 -6.58 -0.51 -13.99
CA TYR A 42 -5.63 0.27 -13.20
C TYR A 42 -5.18 -0.41 -11.91
N LYS A 43 -5.62 -1.65 -11.64
CA LYS A 43 -5.26 -2.44 -10.45
C LYS A 43 -5.47 -1.69 -9.11
N VAL A 44 -6.44 -0.78 -9.06
CA VAL A 44 -6.63 0.16 -7.94
C VAL A 44 -7.08 -0.56 -6.66
N MET A 45 -7.77 -1.69 -6.80
CA MET A 45 -8.25 -2.48 -5.67
C MET A 45 -7.12 -2.92 -4.72
N GLY A 46 -5.98 -3.37 -5.26
CA GLY A 46 -4.84 -3.77 -4.42
C GLY A 46 -4.22 -2.60 -3.66
N MET A 47 -4.11 -1.44 -4.32
CA MET A 47 -3.61 -0.21 -3.69
C MET A 47 -4.55 0.27 -2.57
N ALA A 48 -5.86 0.24 -2.81
CA ALA A 48 -6.85 0.63 -1.82
C ALA A 48 -6.78 -0.24 -0.56
N VAL A 49 -6.69 -1.57 -0.71
CA VAL A 49 -6.56 -2.50 0.42
C VAL A 49 -5.27 -2.26 1.19
N ALA A 50 -4.14 -2.10 0.49
CA ALA A 50 -2.85 -1.82 1.13
C ALA A 50 -2.87 -0.49 1.91
N PHE A 51 -3.45 0.56 1.33
CA PHE A 51 -3.54 1.88 1.96
C PHE A 51 -4.42 1.88 3.21
N ILE A 52 -5.64 1.32 3.12
CA ILE A 52 -6.56 1.23 4.25
C ILE A 52 -5.93 0.41 5.37
N THR A 53 -5.37 -0.75 5.05
CA THR A 53 -4.68 -1.60 6.03
C THR A 53 -3.51 -0.87 6.68
N GLY A 54 -2.72 -0.12 5.90
CA GLY A 54 -1.63 0.70 6.40
C GLY A 54 -2.07 1.78 7.40
N ILE A 55 -3.19 2.46 7.14
CA ILE A 55 -3.76 3.46 8.06
C ILE A 55 -4.15 2.80 9.38
N TYR A 56 -4.93 1.72 9.34
CA TYR A 56 -5.40 1.07 10.56
C TYR A 56 -4.27 0.41 11.35
N LEU A 57 -3.27 -0.17 10.67
CA LEU A 57 -2.08 -0.71 11.33
C LEU A 57 -1.27 0.41 12.00
N GLY A 58 -1.11 1.55 11.33
CA GLY A 58 -0.47 2.73 11.91
C GLY A 58 -1.18 3.22 13.17
N ALA A 59 -2.51 3.32 13.13
CA ALA A 59 -3.33 3.70 14.28
C ALA A 59 -3.22 2.72 15.46
N LEU A 60 -3.22 1.40 15.18
CA LEU A 60 -3.04 0.37 16.20
C LEU A 60 -1.68 0.51 16.90
N VAL A 61 -0.62 0.71 16.13
CA VAL A 61 0.72 0.89 16.68
C VAL A 61 0.82 2.19 17.47
N GLN A 62 0.21 3.28 17.00
CA GLN A 62 0.15 4.54 17.76
C GLN A 62 -0.58 4.38 19.10
N SER A 63 -1.71 3.67 19.14
CA SER A 63 -2.43 3.37 20.40
C SER A 63 -1.56 2.56 21.35
N LEU A 64 -0.83 1.54 20.86
CA LEU A 64 0.13 0.81 21.69
C LEU A 64 1.19 1.72 22.31
N VAL A 65 1.68 2.73 21.58
CA VAL A 65 2.68 3.67 22.13
C VAL A 65 2.03 4.66 23.09
N ASN A 66 0.98 5.35 22.66
CA ASN A 66 0.37 6.45 23.41
C ASN A 66 -0.39 5.96 24.65
N ASP A 67 -1.06 4.81 24.56
CA ASP A 67 -1.98 4.35 25.61
C ASP A 67 -1.32 3.33 26.55
N LEU A 68 -0.24 2.66 26.12
CA LEU A 68 0.43 1.65 26.94
C LEU A 68 1.86 2.05 27.31
N LEU A 69 2.66 2.58 26.38
CA LEU A 69 4.08 2.88 26.66
C LEU A 69 4.31 4.27 27.26
N MET A 70 3.64 5.31 26.75
CA MET A 70 3.76 6.68 27.28
C MET A 70 3.38 6.75 28.77
N PRO A 71 2.28 6.12 29.25
CA PRO A 71 1.97 6.10 30.68
C PRO A 71 3.06 5.46 31.54
N ILE A 72 3.79 4.46 31.02
CA ILE A 72 4.93 3.84 31.72
C ILE A 72 6.10 4.82 31.82
N ILE A 73 6.37 5.56 30.75
CA ILE A 73 7.44 6.58 30.72
C ILE A 73 7.09 7.76 31.64
N GLU A 74 5.83 8.19 31.64
CA GLU A 74 5.33 9.24 32.53
C GLU A 74 5.38 8.82 34.00
N LEU A 75 5.08 7.55 34.30
CA LEU A 75 5.24 7.00 35.64
C LEU A 75 6.70 6.99 36.10
N ALA A 76 7.65 6.75 35.19
CA ALA A 76 9.08 6.80 35.47
C ALA A 76 9.62 8.24 35.59
N THR A 77 8.91 9.22 35.02
CA THR A 77 9.29 10.64 35.02
C THR A 77 8.17 11.53 35.57
N PRO A 78 7.74 11.27 36.83
CA PRO A 78 6.54 11.89 37.37
C PRO A 78 6.71 13.41 37.49
N GLY A 79 5.71 14.14 37.00
CA GLY A 79 5.64 15.60 37.15
C GLY A 79 6.46 16.42 36.15
N ILE A 80 7.08 15.80 35.13
CA ILE A 80 7.70 16.53 34.02
C ILE A 80 6.65 16.72 32.91
N PRO A 81 6.15 17.94 32.68
CA PRO A 81 5.25 18.20 31.55
C PRO A 81 6.08 18.30 30.27
N TRP A 82 6.44 17.15 29.70
CA TRP A 82 7.31 17.05 28.51
C TRP A 82 6.83 17.96 27.38
N GLU A 83 5.53 18.02 27.11
CA GLU A 83 4.95 18.86 26.06
C GLU A 83 5.10 20.38 26.28
N GLN A 84 5.35 20.79 27.53
CA GLN A 84 5.48 22.18 27.95
C GLN A 84 6.95 22.64 28.03
N ILE A 85 7.92 21.75 27.77
CA ILE A 85 9.34 22.12 27.70
C ILE A 85 9.57 22.90 26.40
N THR A 86 9.67 24.22 26.54
CA THR A 86 9.94 25.17 25.45
C THR A 86 11.21 25.95 25.71
N LEU A 87 12.03 26.17 24.67
CA LEU A 87 13.11 27.17 24.67
C LEU A 87 12.76 28.25 23.65
N GLY A 88 12.24 29.39 24.14
CA GLY A 88 11.71 30.44 23.28
C GLY A 88 10.53 29.93 22.43
N PRO A 89 10.49 30.16 21.11
CA PRO A 89 9.41 29.67 20.25
C PRO A 89 9.49 28.15 19.97
N PHE A 90 10.57 27.47 20.40
CA PHE A 90 10.81 26.07 20.07
C PHE A 90 10.22 25.12 21.13
N ARG A 91 9.27 24.27 20.71
CA ARG A 91 8.61 23.25 21.56
C ARG A 91 9.42 21.95 21.62
N ILE A 92 10.59 22.01 22.23
CA ILE A 92 11.58 20.93 22.22
C ILE A 92 11.03 19.66 22.87
N GLY A 93 10.25 19.78 23.93
CA GLY A 93 9.72 18.60 24.59
C GLY A 93 8.64 17.87 23.80
N SER A 94 7.82 18.58 23.00
CA SER A 94 6.93 17.92 22.03
C SER A 94 7.70 17.19 20.92
N PHE A 95 8.83 17.75 20.49
CA PHE A 95 9.68 17.10 19.50
C PHE A 95 10.37 15.85 20.07
N LEU A 96 10.88 15.92 21.30
CA LEU A 96 11.45 14.75 22.01
C LEU A 96 10.42 13.65 22.20
N GLY A 97 9.19 13.98 22.58
CA GLY A 97 8.08 13.03 22.65
C GLY A 97 7.83 12.35 21.29
N ALA A 98 7.72 13.13 20.22
CA ALA A 98 7.56 12.59 18.87
C ALA A 98 8.73 11.71 18.42
N LEU A 99 9.97 12.07 18.79
CA LEU A 99 11.17 11.30 18.50
C LEU A 99 11.18 9.96 19.25
N ILE A 100 10.82 9.96 20.53
CA ILE A 100 10.68 8.74 21.33
C ILE A 100 9.60 7.84 20.75
N THR A 101 8.42 8.39 20.43
CA THR A 101 7.34 7.66 19.77
C THR A 101 7.83 7.05 18.45
N PHE A 102 8.54 7.79 17.61
CA PHE A 102 9.10 7.27 16.36
C PHE A 102 10.04 6.07 16.58
N LEU A 103 10.97 6.18 17.54
CA LEU A 103 11.91 5.10 17.85
C LEU A 103 11.19 3.84 18.36
N ILE A 104 10.16 4.03 19.20
CA ILE A 104 9.34 2.92 19.71
C ILE A 104 8.55 2.28 18.57
N VAL A 105 7.88 3.06 17.72
CA VAL A 105 7.14 2.56 16.56
C VAL A 105 8.06 1.75 15.64
N ALA A 106 9.26 2.27 15.34
CA ALA A 106 10.25 1.56 14.55
C ALA A 106 10.68 0.23 15.20
N PHE A 107 10.85 0.22 16.53
CA PHE A 107 11.19 -0.98 17.27
C PHE A 107 10.06 -2.02 17.29
N VAL A 108 8.80 -1.59 17.47
CA VAL A 108 7.62 -2.45 17.43
C VAL A 108 7.47 -3.08 16.04
N ILE A 109 7.59 -2.28 14.97
CA ILE A 109 7.55 -2.79 13.60
C ILE A 109 8.68 -3.80 13.36
N PHE A 110 9.89 -3.50 13.84
CA PHE A 110 11.00 -4.44 13.79
C PHE A 110 10.71 -5.76 14.50
N LEU A 111 10.10 -5.72 15.70
CA LEU A 111 9.68 -6.92 16.42
C LEU A 111 8.64 -7.72 15.63
N ILE A 112 7.65 -7.06 15.03
CA ILE A 112 6.64 -7.72 14.20
C ILE A 112 7.31 -8.43 13.02
N VAL A 113 8.16 -7.75 12.26
CA VAL A 113 8.89 -8.36 11.13
C VAL A 113 9.76 -9.54 11.59
N LYS A 114 10.42 -9.40 12.74
CA LYS A 114 11.25 -10.46 13.33
C LYS A 114 10.42 -11.67 13.76
N VAL A 115 9.23 -11.44 14.31
CA VAL A 115 8.30 -12.51 14.68
C VAL A 115 7.79 -13.20 13.43
N THR A 116 7.32 -12.48 12.42
CA THR A 116 6.86 -13.05 11.14
C THR A 116 7.94 -13.95 10.53
N LYS A 117 9.18 -13.44 10.42
CA LYS A 117 10.33 -14.22 9.94
C LYS A 117 10.61 -15.49 10.76
N LYS A 118 10.38 -15.45 12.08
CA LYS A 118 10.60 -16.60 12.97
C LYS A 118 9.54 -17.69 12.81
N TRP A 119 8.34 -17.34 12.35
CA TRP A 119 7.21 -18.27 12.25
C TRP A 119 7.08 -18.94 10.87
N GLY A 120 8.04 -18.70 9.97
CA GLY A 120 8.05 -19.32 8.64
C GLY A 120 6.94 -18.82 7.71
N ILE A 121 6.26 -17.75 8.12
CA ILE A 121 5.44 -16.92 7.26
C ILE A 121 6.46 -15.90 6.73
N GLU A 122 6.86 -15.99 5.46
CA GLU A 122 7.88 -15.09 4.88
C GLU A 122 7.64 -13.61 5.21
#